data_AF-A0A1H8GQ06-F1
#
_entry.id   AF-A0A1H8GQ06-F1
#
_cell.length_a   1.000
_cell.length_b   1.000
_cell.length_c   1.000
_cell.angle_alpha   90.00
_cell.angle_beta   90.00
_cell.angle_gamma   90.00
#
_symmetry.space_group_name_H-M   'P 1'
#
loop_
_entity.id
_entity.type
_entity.pdbx_description
1 polymer ?
#
loop_
_entity_poly.entity_id
_entity_poly.type
_entity_poly.pdbx_seq_one_letter_code
_entity_poly.pdbx_strand_id
1 'polypeptide(L)'
;MHYDSDKILWQKGRGPQHDRTRPPPRPRPKPAAPNLPPRQPDYIESMLDVLNQIAYDVVVLGGRLARGAALPKEKDPIYCTDIAALFERVAADGTKSYLTFHYTQDLKTLDPNAQVHLSQFFGRIVAVNGLLAQHTLGQAPTKRPIIAAMLDQILLEALFFTGFFYAYALSRDLLLNRIPAGVGGEQFATLIAQSRADFIAATPYLHDANTALAALTMTTQQLIVEQAKPYEAGQRQINNVYFDAGMAAQTLAVGANS
;
A
#
# COMPACT_ATOMS: atom_id res chain seq x y z
N MET A 1 -24.83 -11.18 11.25
CA MET A 1 -23.62 -12.03 11.27
C MET A 1 -22.53 -11.23 11.96
N HIS A 2 -22.20 -11.57 13.21
CA HIS A 2 -21.00 -11.05 13.86
C HIS A 2 -19.81 -11.86 13.35
N TYR A 3 -18.89 -11.22 12.64
CA TYR A 3 -17.59 -11.81 12.36
C TYR A 3 -16.75 -11.61 13.61
N ASP A 4 -16.41 -12.72 14.26
CA ASP A 4 -15.57 -12.78 15.45
C ASP A 4 -14.16 -12.29 15.09
N SER A 5 -13.93 -11.01 15.34
CA SER A 5 -12.64 -10.34 15.17
C SER A 5 -11.83 -10.56 16.43
N ASP A 6 -11.32 -11.77 16.65
CA ASP A 6 -10.31 -11.96 17.69
C ASP A 6 -9.35 -13.13 17.43
N LYS A 7 -8.06 -12.80 17.60
CA LYS A 7 -6.86 -13.66 17.64
C LYS A 7 -6.28 -14.11 16.29
N ILE A 8 -5.52 -13.19 15.68
CA ILE A 8 -4.45 -13.54 14.73
C ILE A 8 -3.30 -14.18 15.54
N LEU A 9 -3.34 -15.50 15.70
CA LEU A 9 -2.24 -16.30 16.22
C LEU A 9 -1.22 -16.51 15.09
N TRP A 10 -0.15 -15.71 15.10
CA TRP A 10 1.05 -15.92 14.30
C TRP A 10 1.74 -17.23 14.75
N GLN A 11 1.37 -18.36 14.14
CA GLN A 11 2.09 -19.61 14.39
C GLN A 11 3.45 -19.58 13.69
N LYS A 12 4.51 -19.78 14.48
CA LYS A 12 5.90 -19.95 14.06
C LYS A 12 6.06 -21.17 13.14
N GLY A 13 5.91 -20.97 11.83
CA GLY A 13 6.36 -21.92 10.82
C GLY A 13 7.82 -21.64 10.45
N ARG A 14 8.73 -22.60 10.67
CA ARG A 14 10.08 -22.55 10.08
C ARG A 14 9.93 -22.69 8.56
N GLY A 15 10.10 -21.59 7.83
CA GLY A 15 10.09 -21.60 6.37
C GLY A 15 11.38 -22.20 5.77
N PRO A 16 11.31 -22.78 4.56
CA PRO A 16 12.46 -23.33 3.85
C PRO A 16 13.49 -22.23 3.52
N GLN A 17 14.78 -22.60 3.49
CA GLN A 17 15.88 -21.72 3.08
C GLN A 17 15.71 -21.32 1.61
N HIS A 18 15.07 -20.19 1.37
CA HIS A 18 15.05 -19.56 0.05
C HIS A 18 16.37 -18.85 -0.22
N ASP A 19 16.90 -19.09 -1.42
CA ASP A 19 18.09 -18.42 -1.94
C ASP A 19 17.85 -16.91 -2.03
N ARG A 20 18.52 -16.15 -1.15
CA ARG A 20 18.41 -14.69 -1.01
C ARG A 20 19.05 -13.90 -2.17
N THR A 21 19.59 -14.58 -3.18
CA THR A 21 20.39 -13.95 -4.23
C THR A 21 19.59 -13.49 -5.44
N ARG A 22 18.34 -13.96 -5.61
CA ARG A 22 17.49 -13.56 -6.74
C ARG A 22 16.39 -12.61 -6.26
N PRO A 23 16.28 -11.38 -6.81
CA PRO A 23 15.08 -10.58 -6.57
C PRO A 23 13.87 -11.39 -7.06
N PRO A 24 12.72 -11.32 -6.36
CA PRO A 24 11.53 -11.99 -6.81
C PRO A 24 11.22 -11.54 -8.25
N PRO A 25 10.65 -12.43 -9.09
CA PRO A 25 10.11 -11.98 -10.36
C PRO A 25 9.18 -10.79 -10.08
N ARG A 26 9.24 -9.74 -10.92
CA ARG A 26 8.25 -8.64 -10.86
C ARG A 26 6.87 -9.26 -10.66
N PRO A 27 6.07 -8.79 -9.70
CA PRO A 27 4.67 -9.19 -9.63
C PRO A 27 4.08 -8.85 -11.00
N ARG A 28 3.93 -9.86 -11.87
CA ARG A 28 3.05 -9.70 -13.02
C ARG A 28 1.64 -9.65 -12.44
N PRO A 29 0.72 -8.87 -13.02
CA PRO A 29 -0.69 -9.12 -12.77
C PRO A 29 -0.91 -10.61 -13.03
N LYS A 30 -1.27 -11.35 -11.97
CA LYS A 30 -1.51 -12.79 -12.06
C LYS A 30 -2.53 -13.01 -13.18
N PRO A 31 -2.37 -14.03 -14.04
CA PRO A 31 -3.44 -14.45 -14.93
C PRO A 31 -4.68 -14.69 -14.08
N ALA A 32 -5.83 -14.23 -14.57
CA ALA A 32 -7.05 -14.29 -13.80
C ALA A 32 -7.30 -15.72 -13.32
N ALA A 33 -7.21 -15.93 -12.00
CA ALA A 33 -7.86 -17.07 -11.40
C ALA A 33 -9.34 -17.00 -11.83
N PRO A 34 -9.99 -18.12 -12.14
CA PRO A 34 -11.36 -18.13 -12.69
C PRO A 34 -12.43 -17.48 -11.79
N ASN A 35 -12.05 -17.02 -10.60
CA ASN A 35 -12.89 -16.34 -9.60
C ASN A 35 -12.37 -14.95 -9.20
N LEU A 36 -11.51 -14.30 -10.00
CA LEU A 36 -11.08 -12.94 -9.67
C LEU A 36 -12.26 -11.95 -9.73
N PRO A 37 -12.23 -10.88 -8.89
CA PRO A 37 -13.19 -9.80 -8.95
C PRO A 37 -13.22 -9.15 -10.35
N PRO A 38 -14.30 -8.41 -10.68
CA PRO A 38 -14.44 -7.74 -11.97
C PRO A 38 -13.20 -6.93 -12.34
N ARG A 39 -12.97 -6.77 -13.65
CA ARG A 39 -11.87 -5.94 -14.18
C ARG A 39 -11.86 -4.59 -13.45
N GLN A 40 -10.72 -4.23 -12.88
CA GLN A 40 -10.59 -2.97 -12.18
C GLN A 40 -10.64 -1.81 -13.19
N PRO A 41 -11.10 -0.62 -12.76
CA PRO A 41 -10.91 0.59 -13.56
C PRO A 41 -9.42 0.87 -13.81
N ASP A 42 -9.09 1.49 -14.94
CA ASP A 42 -7.69 1.72 -15.36
C ASP A 42 -6.84 2.49 -14.33
N TYR A 43 -7.44 3.40 -13.56
CA TYR A 43 -6.71 4.14 -12.50
C TYR A 43 -6.41 3.26 -11.27
N ILE A 44 -7.26 2.28 -10.97
CA ILE A 44 -6.98 1.28 -9.92
C ILE A 44 -5.88 0.33 -10.39
N GLU A 45 -5.90 -0.09 -11.66
CA GLU A 45 -4.79 -0.86 -12.24
C GLU A 45 -3.47 -0.06 -12.18
N SER A 46 -3.52 1.24 -12.49
CA SER A 46 -2.35 2.13 -12.39
C SER A 46 -1.84 2.25 -10.94
N MET A 47 -2.74 2.36 -9.96
CA MET A 47 -2.39 2.34 -8.54
C MET A 47 -1.72 1.02 -8.14
N LEU A 48 -2.28 -0.12 -8.58
CA LEU A 48 -1.73 -1.45 -8.31
C LEU A 48 -0.34 -1.62 -8.94
N ASP A 49 -0.13 -1.14 -10.17
CA ASP A 49 1.17 -1.17 -10.83
C ASP A 49 2.22 -0.38 -10.05
N VAL A 50 1.87 0.81 -9.55
CA VAL A 50 2.77 1.62 -8.72
C VAL A 50 3.08 0.93 -7.40
N LEU A 51 2.09 0.38 -6.70
CA LEU A 51 2.30 -0.33 -5.43
C LEU A 51 3.20 -1.57 -5.62
N ASN A 52 2.99 -2.32 -6.70
CA ASN A 52 3.83 -3.47 -7.06
C ASN A 52 5.26 -3.05 -7.42
N GLN A 53 5.43 -1.92 -8.10
CA GLN A 53 6.75 -1.37 -8.42
C GLN A 53 7.48 -0.94 -7.14
N ILE A 54 6.80 -0.25 -6.21
CA ILE A 54 7.36 0.13 -4.91
C ILE A 54 7.82 -1.11 -4.13
N ALA A 55 6.97 -2.13 -4.02
CA ALA A 55 7.32 -3.38 -3.34
C ALA A 55 8.56 -4.04 -3.96
N TYR A 56 8.65 -4.04 -5.30
CA TYR A 56 9.81 -4.56 -6.02
C TYR A 56 11.09 -3.77 -5.71
N ASP A 57 11.04 -2.44 -5.79
CA ASP A 57 12.18 -1.56 -5.54
C ASP A 57 12.72 -1.75 -4.12
N VAL A 58 11.80 -1.85 -3.14
CA VAL A 58 12.14 -2.10 -1.74
C VAL A 58 12.86 -3.43 -1.55
N VAL A 59 12.39 -4.52 -2.18
CA VAL A 59 13.07 -5.82 -2.09
C VAL A 59 14.47 -5.78 -2.73
N VAL A 60 14.61 -5.10 -3.88
CA VAL A 60 15.90 -4.94 -4.55
C VAL A 60 16.87 -4.14 -3.68
N LEU A 61 16.42 -3.04 -3.09
CA LEU A 61 17.21 -2.19 -2.19
C LEU A 61 17.57 -2.89 -0.89
N GLY A 62 16.60 -3.55 -0.25
CA GLY A 62 16.83 -4.37 0.95
C GLY A 62 17.86 -5.45 0.72
N GLY A 63 17.79 -6.14 -0.43
CA GLY A 63 18.79 -7.13 -0.83
C GLY A 63 20.20 -6.54 -1.04
N ARG A 64 20.30 -5.34 -1.63
CA ARG A 64 21.58 -4.62 -1.76
C ARG A 64 22.14 -4.21 -0.39
N LEU A 65 21.28 -3.65 0.46
CA LEU A 65 21.63 -3.26 1.82
C LEU A 65 22.10 -4.46 2.62
N ALA A 66 21.43 -5.61 2.58
CA ALA A 66 21.85 -6.81 3.30
C ALA A 66 23.25 -7.29 2.89
N ARG A 67 23.58 -7.21 1.60
CA ARG A 67 24.89 -7.60 1.06
C ARG A 67 26.00 -6.55 1.24
N GLY A 68 25.68 -5.37 1.77
CA GLY A 68 26.63 -4.25 1.82
C GLY A 68 27.03 -3.74 0.43
N ALA A 69 26.18 -3.98 -0.57
CA ALA A 69 26.42 -3.54 -1.94
C ALA A 69 26.18 -2.03 -2.08
N ALA A 70 26.77 -1.44 -3.12
CA ALA A 70 26.52 -0.04 -3.46
C ALA A 70 25.02 0.20 -3.73
N LEU A 71 24.51 1.25 -3.10
CA LEU A 71 23.14 1.72 -3.31
C LEU A 71 23.03 2.46 -4.64
N PRO A 72 21.85 2.46 -5.28
CA PRO A 72 21.62 3.23 -6.50
C PRO A 72 21.90 4.70 -6.25
N LYS A 73 22.53 5.36 -7.23
CA LYS A 73 22.73 6.83 -7.23
C LYS A 73 21.59 7.58 -7.92
N GLU A 74 20.57 6.84 -8.34
CA GLU A 74 19.38 7.38 -8.99
C GLU A 74 18.61 8.26 -8.01
N LYS A 75 18.00 9.31 -8.56
CA LYS A 75 17.03 10.10 -7.82
C LYS A 75 15.79 9.23 -7.61
N ASP A 76 15.31 9.12 -6.38
CA ASP A 76 14.15 8.32 -5.98
C ASP A 76 14.28 6.82 -6.30
N PRO A 77 15.20 6.10 -5.62
CA PRO A 77 15.46 4.68 -5.86
C PRO A 77 14.28 3.75 -5.50
N ILE A 78 13.31 4.25 -4.74
CA ILE A 78 11.96 3.67 -4.63
C ILE A 78 11.02 4.58 -5.41
N TYR A 79 10.26 4.03 -6.36
CA TYR A 79 9.35 4.84 -7.18
C TYR A 79 8.39 5.69 -6.34
N CYS A 80 8.50 7.02 -6.47
CA CYS A 80 7.53 7.98 -5.93
C CYS A 80 7.34 9.21 -6.84
N THR A 81 7.79 9.13 -8.09
CA THR A 81 7.64 10.21 -9.06
C THR A 81 6.21 10.20 -9.60
N ASP A 82 5.62 11.39 -9.78
CA ASP A 82 4.29 11.60 -10.37
C ASP A 82 3.13 10.84 -9.71
N ILE A 83 3.30 10.33 -8.48
CA ILE A 83 2.25 9.59 -7.76
C ILE A 83 1.00 10.43 -7.48
N ALA A 84 1.13 11.75 -7.53
CA ALA A 84 0.00 12.68 -7.45
C ALA A 84 -1.02 12.46 -8.58
N ALA A 85 -0.55 12.04 -9.76
CA ALA A 85 -1.41 11.75 -10.91
C ALA A 85 -2.30 10.51 -10.67
N LEU A 86 -1.93 9.61 -9.75
CA LEU A 86 -2.77 8.46 -9.38
C LEU A 86 -4.07 8.87 -8.70
N PHE A 87 -4.10 10.10 -8.16
CA PHE A 87 -5.25 10.66 -7.47
C PHE A 87 -5.98 11.69 -8.32
N GLU A 88 -5.62 11.84 -9.61
CA GLU A 88 -6.29 12.74 -10.54
C GLU A 88 -7.11 11.93 -11.54
N ARG A 89 -8.36 12.36 -11.76
CA ARG A 89 -9.21 11.84 -12.82
C ARG A 89 -9.59 12.97 -13.76
N VAL A 90 -9.30 12.76 -15.04
CA VAL A 90 -9.68 13.68 -16.13
C VAL A 90 -10.84 13.05 -16.89
N ALA A 91 -11.97 13.73 -16.94
CA ALA A 91 -13.12 13.34 -17.74
C ALA A 91 -12.92 13.67 -19.22
N ALA A 92 -13.75 13.11 -20.10
CA ALA A 92 -13.62 13.27 -21.56
C ALA A 92 -13.81 14.73 -22.03
N ASP A 93 -14.50 15.54 -21.23
CA ASP A 93 -14.69 16.98 -21.44
C ASP A 93 -13.52 17.83 -20.92
N GLY A 94 -12.46 17.21 -20.39
CA GLY A 94 -11.31 17.86 -19.78
C GLY A 94 -11.50 18.25 -18.31
N THR A 95 -12.67 17.99 -17.72
CA THR A 95 -12.92 18.29 -16.31
C THR A 95 -12.03 17.42 -15.42
N LYS A 96 -11.29 18.07 -14.52
CA LYS A 96 -10.43 17.38 -13.54
C LYS A 96 -11.16 17.19 -12.22
N SER A 97 -10.96 16.03 -11.63
CA SER A 97 -11.42 15.67 -10.29
C SER A 97 -10.30 14.96 -9.56
N TYR A 98 -10.34 14.96 -8.24
CA TYR A 98 -9.40 14.19 -7.42
C TYR A 98 -10.11 13.03 -6.75
N LEU A 99 -9.36 11.96 -6.56
CA LEU A 99 -9.78 10.72 -5.93
C LEU A 99 -9.40 10.74 -4.45
N THR A 100 -10.38 10.53 -3.58
CA THR A 100 -10.18 10.30 -2.15
C THR A 100 -10.63 8.89 -1.81
N PHE A 101 -9.82 8.16 -1.05
CA PHE A 101 -10.15 6.83 -0.59
C PHE A 101 -10.56 6.81 0.87
N HIS A 102 -11.54 5.96 1.18
CA HIS A 102 -12.12 5.77 2.51
C HIS A 102 -12.23 4.28 2.81
N TYR A 103 -12.16 3.92 4.08
CA TYR A 103 -12.54 2.60 4.54
C TYR A 103 -14.04 2.51 4.80
N THR A 104 -14.61 1.32 4.61
CA THR A 104 -15.99 1.04 5.01
C THR A 104 -16.22 -0.42 5.33
N GLN A 105 -17.29 -0.69 6.08
CA GLN A 105 -17.87 -2.03 6.24
C GLN A 105 -19.30 -2.12 5.70
N ASP A 106 -20.02 -0.99 5.57
CA ASP A 106 -21.45 -0.99 5.25
C ASP A 106 -21.94 0.26 4.50
N LEU A 107 -21.04 1.05 3.88
CA LEU A 107 -21.25 2.37 3.23
C LEU A 107 -21.71 3.51 4.13
N LYS A 108 -22.48 3.21 5.17
CA LYS A 108 -23.02 4.22 6.09
C LYS A 108 -21.91 4.81 6.94
N THR A 109 -20.87 4.03 7.16
CA THR A 109 -19.67 4.41 7.89
C THR A 109 -18.49 4.49 6.92
N LEU A 110 -18.21 5.69 6.43
CA LEU A 110 -16.98 5.98 5.68
C LEU A 110 -15.94 6.54 6.66
N ASP A 111 -14.81 5.85 6.77
CA ASP A 111 -13.67 6.27 7.58
C ASP A 111 -12.58 6.88 6.66
N PRO A 112 -12.20 8.15 6.84
CA PRO A 112 -11.19 8.83 6.02
C PRO A 112 -9.75 8.36 6.24
N ASN A 113 -9.51 7.47 7.20
CA ASN A 113 -8.16 7.02 7.52
C ASN A 113 -7.43 6.37 6.34
N ALA A 114 -8.13 5.83 5.34
CA ALA A 114 -7.48 5.28 4.14
C ALA A 114 -6.61 6.33 3.42
N GLN A 115 -7.13 7.54 3.22
CA GLN A 115 -6.37 8.63 2.60
C GLN A 115 -5.18 9.06 3.47
N VAL A 116 -5.37 9.11 4.80
CA VAL A 116 -4.32 9.46 5.76
C VAL A 116 -3.18 8.44 5.70
N HIS A 117 -3.51 7.15 5.74
CA HIS A 117 -2.53 6.07 5.67
C HIS A 117 -1.78 6.05 4.34
N LEU A 118 -2.45 6.31 3.21
CA LEU A 118 -1.80 6.46 1.91
C LEU A 118 -0.79 7.63 1.93
N SER A 119 -1.15 8.77 2.50
CA SER A 119 -0.24 9.91 2.65
C SER A 119 0.97 9.58 3.54
N GLN A 120 0.76 8.86 4.64
CA GLN A 120 1.86 8.42 5.51
C GLN A 120 2.78 7.40 4.82
N PHE A 121 2.21 6.49 4.03
CA PHE A 121 2.94 5.53 3.21
C PHE A 121 3.83 6.24 2.18
N PHE A 122 3.27 7.13 1.36
CA PHE A 122 4.06 7.89 0.38
C PHE A 122 5.04 8.87 1.04
N GLY A 123 4.69 9.44 2.20
CA GLY A 123 5.60 10.27 2.99
C GLY A 123 6.82 9.50 3.48
N ARG A 124 6.64 8.24 3.92
CA ARG A 124 7.74 7.35 4.28
C ARG A 124 8.65 7.03 3.10
N ILE A 125 8.09 6.81 1.92
CA ILE A 125 8.90 6.59 0.71
C ILE A 125 9.74 7.83 0.40
N VAL A 126 9.14 9.02 0.41
CA VAL A 126 9.87 10.29 0.20
C VAL A 126 10.99 10.46 1.24
N ALA A 127 10.71 10.14 2.51
CA ALA A 127 11.70 10.20 3.58
C ALA A 127 12.86 9.21 3.37
N VAL A 128 12.57 7.95 3.02
CA VAL A 128 13.60 6.93 2.74
C VAL A 128 14.43 7.32 1.52
N ASN A 129 13.81 7.79 0.43
CA ASN A 129 14.53 8.28 -0.74
C ASN A 129 15.45 9.45 -0.38
N GLY A 130 15.00 10.38 0.46
CA GLY A 130 15.84 11.47 0.98
C GLY A 130 17.03 10.98 1.81
N LEU A 131 16.81 9.98 2.68
CA LEU A 131 17.89 9.36 3.46
C LEU A 131 18.90 8.62 2.56
N LEU A 132 18.41 7.92 1.54
CA LEU A 132 19.24 7.20 0.56
C LEU A 132 20.05 8.16 -0.31
N ALA A 133 19.48 9.30 -0.72
CA ALA A 133 20.19 10.33 -1.49
C ALA A 133 21.35 10.97 -0.71
N GLN A 134 21.21 11.09 0.62
CA GLN A 134 22.26 11.57 1.51
C GLN A 134 23.30 10.50 1.87
N HIS A 135 23.05 9.23 1.50
CA HIS A 135 23.88 8.11 1.90
C HIS A 135 25.11 7.98 0.99
N THR A 136 26.19 8.72 1.32
CA THR A 136 27.49 8.54 0.64
C THR A 136 28.13 7.18 0.99
N LEU A 137 28.70 6.50 -0.01
CA LEU A 137 29.55 5.31 0.17
C LEU A 137 30.67 5.64 1.19
N GLY A 138 30.56 5.11 2.41
CA GLY A 138 31.56 5.28 3.47
C GLY A 138 31.09 6.00 4.74
N GLN A 139 29.86 6.55 4.80
CA GLN A 139 29.32 7.14 6.04
C GLN A 139 28.46 6.17 6.86
N ALA A 140 28.82 6.11 8.15
CA ALA A 140 28.22 5.55 9.36
C ALA A 140 27.30 4.30 9.26
N PRO A 141 27.69 3.17 9.87
CA PRO A 141 26.84 1.99 10.13
C PRO A 141 25.50 2.27 10.83
N THR A 142 25.32 3.46 11.40
CA THR A 142 24.18 3.83 12.27
C THR A 142 22.89 4.11 11.51
N LYS A 143 22.92 4.56 10.24
CA LYS A 143 21.68 4.81 9.47
C LYS A 143 21.12 3.56 8.80
N ARG A 144 21.93 2.51 8.63
CA ARG A 144 21.54 1.26 7.94
C ARG A 144 20.40 0.51 8.64
N PRO A 145 20.36 0.36 9.97
CA PRO A 145 19.21 -0.25 10.66
C PRO A 145 17.92 0.55 10.49
N ILE A 146 18.00 1.89 10.52
CA ILE A 146 16.82 2.77 10.33
C ILE A 146 16.26 2.59 8.93
N ILE A 147 17.12 2.67 7.90
CA ILE A 147 16.70 2.46 6.51
C ILE A 147 16.09 1.06 6.34
N ALA A 148 16.72 0.02 6.90
CA ALA A 148 16.19 -1.34 6.82
C ALA A 148 14.79 -1.47 7.46
N ALA A 149 14.58 -0.88 8.65
CA ALA A 149 13.28 -0.89 9.30
C ALA A 149 12.20 -0.13 8.49
N MET A 150 12.56 1.01 7.88
CA MET A 150 11.64 1.75 7.02
C MET A 150 11.31 0.97 5.75
N LEU A 151 12.28 0.27 5.14
CA LEU A 151 12.05 -0.61 4.00
C LEU A 151 11.11 -1.75 4.33
N ASP A 152 11.29 -2.41 5.49
CA ASP A 152 10.37 -3.46 5.94
C ASP A 152 8.93 -2.94 6.03
N GLN A 153 8.75 -1.75 6.61
CA GLN A 153 7.43 -1.14 6.75
C GLN A 153 6.82 -0.76 5.40
N ILE A 154 7.59 -0.15 4.51
CA ILE A 154 7.12 0.20 3.15
C ILE A 154 6.73 -1.07 2.38
N LEU A 155 7.49 -2.16 2.49
CA LEU A 155 7.15 -3.42 1.82
C LEU A 155 5.79 -3.95 2.31
N LEU A 156 5.60 -4.01 3.63
CA LEU A 156 4.36 -4.52 4.20
C LEU A 156 3.16 -3.61 3.86
N GLU A 157 3.33 -2.29 3.90
CA GLU A 157 2.26 -1.35 3.55
C GLU A 157 1.93 -1.39 2.06
N ALA A 158 2.92 -1.53 1.18
CA ALA A 158 2.68 -1.71 -0.25
C ALA A 158 1.84 -2.97 -0.52
N LEU A 159 2.19 -4.10 0.10
CA LEU A 159 1.43 -5.34 -0.02
C LEU A 159 0.03 -5.24 0.57
N PHE A 160 -0.11 -4.55 1.71
CA PHE A 160 -1.40 -4.25 2.31
C PHE A 160 -2.27 -3.46 1.32
N PHE A 161 -1.80 -2.32 0.82
CA PHE A 161 -2.55 -1.50 -0.12
C PHE A 161 -2.84 -2.25 -1.42
N THR A 162 -1.92 -3.07 -1.93
CA THR A 162 -2.17 -3.93 -3.10
C THR A 162 -3.36 -4.85 -2.85
N GLY A 163 -3.41 -5.56 -1.72
CA GLY A 163 -4.55 -6.39 -1.34
C GLY A 163 -5.86 -5.60 -1.24
N PHE A 164 -5.82 -4.39 -0.67
CA PHE A 164 -6.99 -3.52 -0.55
C PHE A 164 -7.49 -3.01 -1.91
N PHE A 165 -6.61 -2.53 -2.78
CA PHE A 165 -6.98 -2.06 -4.11
C PHE A 165 -7.45 -3.19 -5.03
N TYR A 166 -6.93 -4.41 -4.87
CA TYR A 166 -7.53 -5.59 -5.53
C TYR A 166 -8.96 -5.85 -5.07
N ALA A 167 -9.32 -5.50 -3.84
CA ALA A 167 -10.69 -5.59 -3.34
C ALA A 167 -11.59 -4.44 -3.81
N TYR A 168 -11.09 -3.45 -4.56
CA TYR A 168 -11.89 -2.27 -4.95
C TYR A 168 -13.13 -2.63 -5.77
N ALA A 169 -12.99 -3.38 -6.88
CA ALA A 169 -14.13 -3.79 -7.70
C ALA A 169 -15.17 -4.59 -6.88
N LEU A 170 -14.71 -5.50 -6.03
CA LEU A 170 -15.58 -6.23 -5.10
C LEU A 170 -16.29 -5.31 -4.13
N SER A 171 -15.55 -4.34 -3.55
CA SER A 171 -16.10 -3.32 -2.66
C SER A 171 -17.25 -2.65 -3.39
N ARG A 172 -16.99 -2.02 -4.54
CA ARG A 172 -17.97 -1.30 -5.36
C ARG A 172 -19.20 -2.14 -5.72
N ASP A 173 -19.02 -3.41 -6.09
CA ASP A 173 -20.15 -4.27 -6.46
C ASP A 173 -21.01 -4.67 -5.26
N LEU A 174 -20.41 -4.88 -4.08
CA LEU A 174 -21.15 -5.01 -2.82
C LEU A 174 -21.93 -3.73 -2.51
N LEU A 175 -21.32 -2.55 -2.68
CA LEU A 175 -21.98 -1.26 -2.43
C LEU A 175 -23.19 -1.05 -3.33
N LEU A 176 -23.06 -1.44 -4.59
CA LEU A 176 -24.08 -1.26 -5.61
C LEU A 176 -25.08 -2.43 -5.68
N ASN A 177 -25.01 -3.38 -4.74
CA ASN A 177 -25.83 -4.61 -4.71
C ASN A 177 -25.82 -5.37 -6.04
N ARG A 178 -24.68 -5.36 -6.75
CA ARG A 178 -24.52 -6.00 -8.06
C ARG A 178 -24.23 -7.49 -7.96
N ILE A 179 -23.78 -7.94 -6.79
CA ILE A 179 -23.52 -9.35 -6.50
C ILE A 179 -24.28 -9.80 -5.24
N PRO A 180 -24.71 -11.06 -5.17
CA PRO A 180 -25.29 -11.61 -3.94
C PRO A 180 -24.28 -11.63 -2.80
N ALA A 181 -24.75 -11.35 -1.57
CA ALA A 181 -23.89 -11.26 -0.38
C ALA A 181 -23.03 -12.53 -0.13
N GLY A 182 -23.57 -13.73 -0.41
CA GLY A 182 -22.84 -14.99 -0.27
C GLY A 182 -21.62 -15.08 -1.20
N VAL A 183 -21.79 -14.66 -2.46
CA VAL A 183 -20.70 -14.65 -3.47
C VAL A 183 -19.63 -13.62 -3.10
N GLY A 184 -20.05 -12.44 -2.64
CA GLY A 184 -19.11 -11.40 -2.22
C GLY A 184 -18.28 -11.81 -0.98
N GLY A 185 -18.87 -12.55 -0.05
CA GLY A 185 -18.17 -13.09 1.12
C GLY A 185 -17.04 -14.08 0.74
N GLU A 186 -17.29 -14.99 -0.19
CA GLU A 186 -16.28 -15.95 -0.68
C GLU A 186 -15.14 -15.26 -1.44
N GLN A 187 -15.47 -14.28 -2.29
CA GLN A 187 -14.47 -13.51 -3.01
C GLN A 187 -13.60 -12.68 -2.05
N PHE A 188 -14.21 -12.07 -1.02
CA PHE A 188 -13.48 -11.31 -0.01
C PHE A 188 -12.53 -12.22 0.81
N ALA A 189 -13.00 -13.40 1.22
CA ALA A 189 -12.16 -14.38 1.91
C ALA A 189 -10.96 -14.83 1.06
N THR A 190 -11.16 -15.00 -0.25
CA THR A 190 -10.09 -15.35 -1.20
C THR A 190 -9.04 -14.24 -1.30
N LEU A 191 -9.46 -12.97 -1.35
CA LEU A 191 -8.54 -11.82 -1.37
C LEU A 191 -7.74 -11.70 -0.08
N ILE A 192 -8.37 -11.95 1.08
CA ILE A 192 -7.67 -12.00 2.37
C ILE A 192 -6.64 -13.13 2.37
N ALA A 193 -7.00 -14.33 1.90
CA ALA A 193 -6.09 -15.45 1.84
C ALA A 193 -4.89 -15.18 0.91
N GLN A 194 -5.13 -14.53 -0.23
CA GLN A 194 -4.07 -14.11 -1.16
C GLN A 194 -3.15 -13.06 -0.52
N SER A 195 -3.70 -12.03 0.12
CA SER A 195 -2.92 -11.01 0.82
C SER A 195 -2.05 -11.63 1.92
N ARG A 196 -2.59 -12.59 2.68
CA ARG A 196 -1.83 -13.37 3.67
C ARG A 196 -0.68 -14.16 3.02
N ALA A 197 -0.93 -14.80 1.90
CA ALA A 197 0.11 -15.52 1.17
C ALA A 197 1.22 -14.57 0.69
N ASP A 198 0.87 -13.37 0.25
CA ASP A 198 1.84 -12.36 -0.20
C ASP A 198 2.69 -11.84 0.97
N PHE A 199 2.11 -11.62 2.16
CA PHE A 199 2.88 -11.31 3.38
C PHE A 199 3.84 -12.43 3.77
N ILE A 200 3.40 -13.69 3.71
CA ILE A 200 4.26 -14.84 3.99
C ILE A 200 5.40 -14.90 2.98
N ALA A 201 5.11 -14.69 1.69
CA ALA A 201 6.11 -14.68 0.63
C ALA A 201 7.12 -13.53 0.77
N ALA A 202 6.72 -12.40 1.37
CA ALA A 202 7.59 -11.26 1.64
C ALA A 202 8.51 -11.47 2.85
N THR A 203 8.13 -12.32 3.80
CA THR A 203 8.84 -12.55 5.07
C THR A 203 10.36 -12.79 4.91
N PRO A 204 10.85 -13.56 3.93
CA PRO A 204 12.29 -13.78 3.75
C PRO A 204 13.09 -12.53 3.35
N TYR A 205 12.42 -11.48 2.85
CA TYR A 205 13.05 -10.23 2.42
C TYR A 205 13.06 -9.15 3.50
N LEU A 206 12.35 -9.37 4.61
CA LEU A 206 12.32 -8.46 5.74
C LEU A 206 13.61 -8.58 6.55
N HIS A 207 14.10 -7.44 7.04
CA HIS A 207 15.20 -7.37 7.98
C HIS A 207 14.78 -7.91 9.36
N ASP A 208 13.64 -7.47 9.89
CA ASP A 208 13.02 -8.00 11.11
C ASP A 208 11.52 -8.22 10.91
N ALA A 209 11.17 -9.42 10.46
CA ALA A 209 9.78 -9.79 10.20
C ALA A 209 8.86 -9.67 11.42
N ASN A 210 9.34 -9.96 12.63
CA ASN A 210 8.48 -9.94 13.81
C ASN A 210 8.11 -8.50 14.18
N THR A 211 9.11 -7.61 14.22
CA THR A 211 8.88 -6.19 14.52
C THR A 211 8.06 -5.53 13.42
N ALA A 212 8.38 -5.80 12.15
CA ALA A 212 7.69 -5.21 11.02
C ALA A 212 6.21 -5.61 10.96
N LEU A 213 5.89 -6.91 11.15
CA LEU A 213 4.51 -7.38 11.17
C LEU A 213 3.73 -6.85 12.39
N ALA A 214 4.39 -6.72 13.55
CA ALA A 214 3.77 -6.13 14.74
C ALA A 214 3.49 -4.63 14.59
N ALA A 215 4.30 -3.91 13.80
CA ALA A 215 4.14 -2.49 13.52
C ALA A 215 3.08 -2.17 12.47
N LEU A 216 2.52 -3.18 11.79
CA LEU A 216 1.43 -3.00 10.85
C LEU A 216 0.13 -2.73 11.63
N THR A 217 -0.20 -1.45 11.82
CA THR A 217 -1.38 -0.98 12.57
C THR A 217 -2.72 -1.33 11.91
N MET A 218 -2.69 -1.83 10.68
CA MET A 218 -3.85 -2.01 9.82
C MET A 218 -4.36 -3.46 9.86
N THR A 219 -5.01 -3.83 10.96
CA THR A 219 -5.45 -5.22 11.21
C THR A 219 -6.94 -5.46 10.96
N THR A 220 -7.73 -4.41 10.74
CA THR A 220 -9.17 -4.51 10.54
C THR A 220 -9.55 -4.79 9.08
N GLN A 221 -10.44 -5.76 8.89
CA GLN A 221 -11.05 -6.03 7.59
C GLN A 221 -11.99 -4.88 7.23
N GLN A 222 -11.58 -4.07 6.27
CA GLN A 222 -12.37 -2.98 5.72
C GLN A 222 -12.29 -3.03 4.20
N LEU A 223 -13.35 -2.59 3.54
CA LEU A 223 -13.39 -2.38 2.10
C LEU A 223 -12.92 -0.97 1.80
N ILE A 224 -12.34 -0.76 0.61
CA ILE A 224 -11.92 0.56 0.15
C ILE A 224 -13.00 1.12 -0.77
N VAL A 225 -13.39 2.36 -0.51
CA VAL A 225 -14.35 3.11 -1.31
C VAL A 225 -13.67 4.36 -1.81
N GLU A 226 -13.94 4.71 -3.05
CA GLU A 226 -13.51 5.97 -3.63
C GLU A 226 -14.65 6.99 -3.61
N GLN A 227 -14.27 8.22 -3.32
CA GLN A 227 -15.06 9.39 -3.59
C GLN A 227 -14.27 10.30 -4.56
N ALA A 228 -14.87 10.63 -5.70
CA ALA A 228 -14.33 11.63 -6.62
C ALA A 228 -15.00 12.98 -6.37
N LYS A 229 -14.21 14.06 -6.31
CA LYS A 229 -14.71 15.43 -6.07
C LYS A 229 -14.07 16.41 -7.08
N PRO A 230 -14.77 17.48 -7.51
CA PRO A 230 -14.20 18.51 -8.37
C PRO A 230 -13.04 19.25 -7.71
N TYR A 231 -12.09 19.79 -8.49
CA TYR A 231 -11.04 20.65 -7.93
C TYR A 231 -11.66 21.96 -7.38
N GLU A 232 -11.38 22.25 -6.12
CA GLU A 232 -11.90 23.41 -5.38
C GLU A 232 -10.75 24.20 -4.75
N ALA A 233 -10.94 25.52 -4.61
CA ALA A 233 -9.98 26.38 -3.91
C ALA A 233 -9.82 25.95 -2.44
N GLY A 234 -8.58 25.77 -1.98
CA GLY A 234 -8.26 25.36 -0.60
C GLY A 234 -7.89 23.88 -0.42
N GLN A 235 -7.92 23.09 -1.49
CA GLN A 235 -7.34 21.74 -1.50
C GLN A 235 -5.82 21.78 -1.26
N ARG A 236 -5.28 20.74 -0.63
CA ARG A 236 -3.86 20.65 -0.30
C ARG A 236 -3.28 19.32 -0.72
N GLN A 237 -2.08 19.36 -1.30
CA GLN A 237 -1.26 18.20 -1.52
C GLN A 237 -0.38 17.95 -0.28
N ILE A 238 -0.40 16.73 0.25
CA ILE A 238 0.40 16.30 1.39
C ILE A 238 1.03 14.97 1.03
N ASN A 239 2.36 14.87 1.07
CA ASN A 239 3.12 13.66 0.70
C ASN A 239 2.68 13.10 -0.66
N ASN A 240 2.46 13.99 -1.62
CA ASN A 240 1.98 13.71 -2.98
C ASN A 240 0.56 13.13 -3.09
N VAL A 241 -0.22 13.13 -2.01
CA VAL A 241 -1.63 12.76 -1.99
C VAL A 241 -2.48 14.03 -1.85
N TYR A 242 -3.56 14.15 -2.62
CA TYR A 242 -4.45 15.30 -2.54
C TYR A 242 -5.53 15.11 -1.47
N PHE A 243 -5.82 16.19 -0.74
CA PHE A 243 -6.83 16.25 0.30
C PHE A 243 -7.77 17.43 0.08
N ASP A 244 -9.05 17.20 0.35
CA ASP A 244 -10.00 18.30 0.51
C ASP A 244 -9.67 19.14 1.75
N ALA A 245 -10.20 20.35 1.84
CA ALA A 245 -9.84 21.28 2.90
C ALA A 245 -10.09 20.72 4.32
N GLY A 246 -11.20 19.99 4.50
CA GLY A 246 -11.54 19.38 5.79
C GLY A 246 -10.62 18.22 6.15
N MET A 247 -10.32 17.35 5.19
CA MET A 247 -9.42 16.21 5.36
C MET A 247 -7.96 16.64 5.51
N ALA A 248 -7.55 17.69 4.80
CA ALA A 248 -6.23 18.27 4.95
C ALA A 248 -6.03 18.81 6.38
N ALA A 249 -7.03 19.49 6.94
CA ALA A 249 -6.96 19.98 8.31
C ALA A 249 -6.83 18.83 9.33
N GLN A 250 -7.60 17.75 9.15
CA GLN A 250 -7.49 16.58 10.02
C GLN A 250 -6.15 15.86 9.88
N THR A 251 -5.67 15.67 8.65
CA THR A 251 -4.39 15.00 8.37
C THR A 251 -3.21 15.75 9.00
N LEU A 252 -3.22 17.09 8.90
CA LEU A 252 -2.20 17.93 9.52
C LEU A 252 -2.28 17.94 11.05
N ALA A 253 -3.48 17.81 11.63
CA ALA A 253 -3.66 17.73 13.08
C ALA A 253 -3.19 16.38 13.66
N VAL A 254 -3.42 15.27 12.95
CA VAL A 254 -2.92 13.94 13.35
C VAL A 254 -1.38 13.87 13.26
N GLY A 255 -0.79 14.48 12.22
CA GLY A 255 0.66 14.56 12.05
C GLY A 255 1.40 15.45 13.07
N ALA A 256 0.69 16.30 13.82
CA ALA A 256 1.27 17.12 14.88
C ALA A 256 1.30 16.43 16.25
N ASN A 257 0.59 15.31 16.40
CA ASN A 257 0.44 14.55 17.65
C ASN A 257 1.10 13.16 17.60
N SER A 258 1.87 12.86 16.55
CA SER A 258 2.68 11.64 16.38
C SER A 258 4.16 11.99 16.35
#